data_AF-A0A661U0N3-F1
#
_entry.id   AF-A0A661U0N3-F1
#
_cell.length_a   1.000
_cell.length_b   1.000
_cell.length_c   1.000
_cell.angle_alpha   90.00
_cell.angle_beta   90.00
_cell.angle_gamma   90.00
#
_symmetry.space_group_name_H-M   'P 1'
#
loop_
_entity.id
_entity.type
_entity.pdbx_description
1 polymer ?
#
loop_
_entity_poly.entity_id
_entity_poly.type
_entity_poly.pdbx_seq_one_letter_code
_entity_poly.pdbx_strand_id
1 'polypeptide(L)' 'MFIMRYNGDISGIGEVNVYDISGRLVDVVEISGIDNRASDTKTSSYEGELMLDLTTLSDGLYIVNIGESIQKRVLICK' A
#
# COMPACT_ATOMS: atom_id res chain seq x y z
N MET A 1 -11.13 -1.98 -13.22
CA MET A 1 -10.48 -2.43 -11.97
C MET A 1 -9.11 -1.80 -11.93
N PHE A 2 -8.87 -0.86 -11.00
CA PHE A 2 -7.59 -0.16 -10.89
C PHE A 2 -6.82 -0.72 -9.70
N ILE A 3 -5.70 -1.39 -9.98
CA ILE A 3 -4.89 -2.04 -8.97
C ILE A 3 -3.51 -1.39 -8.95
N MET A 4 -3.12 -0.86 -7.80
CA MET A 4 -1.73 -0.46 -7.56
C MET A 4 -0.94 -1.70 -7.13
N ARG A 5 0.19 -1.93 -7.79
CA ARG A 5 1.16 -2.96 -7.38
C ARG A 5 2.38 -2.27 -6.80
N TYR A 6 2.71 -2.61 -5.57
CA TYR A 6 3.97 -2.21 -4.94
C TYR A 6 4.85 -3.45 -4.78
N ASN A 7 6.12 -3.35 -5.21
CA ASN A 7 7.13 -4.37 -5.01
C ASN A 7 8.26 -3.76 -4.17
N GLY A 8 8.47 -4.28 -2.97
CA GLY A 8 9.50 -3.81 -2.04
C GLY A 8 9.34 -4.41 -0.65
N ASP A 9 10.09 -3.89 0.32
CA ASP A 9 10.00 -4.34 1.71
C ASP A 9 8.62 -4.00 2.30
N ILE A 10 7.88 -5.05 2.64
CA ILE A 10 6.54 -4.95 3.25
C ILE A 10 6.54 -5.37 4.72
N SER A 11 7.71 -5.59 5.33
CA SER A 11 7.84 -6.01 6.72
C SER A 11 7.22 -4.99 7.68
N GLY A 12 6.29 -5.45 8.51
CA GLY A 12 5.66 -4.61 9.53
C GLY A 12 4.66 -3.58 9.00
N ILE A 13 4.31 -3.63 7.71
CA ILE A 13 3.23 -2.80 7.16
C ILE A 13 1.89 -3.44 7.53
N GLY A 14 1.17 -2.83 8.47
CA GLY A 14 -0.17 -3.28 8.88
C GLY A 14 -1.30 -2.71 8.02
N GLU A 15 -1.11 -1.50 7.49
CA GLU A 15 -2.13 -0.78 6.72
C GLU A 15 -1.51 0.12 5.65
N VAL A 16 -2.32 0.43 4.64
CA VAL A 16 -2.06 1.47 3.65
C VAL A 16 -3.13 2.53 3.76
N ASN A 17 -2.69 3.77 3.98
CA ASN A 17 -3.57 4.92 4.10
C ASN A 17 -3.60 5.70 2.79
N VAL A 18 -4.80 5.96 2.27
CA VAL A 18 -5.00 6.73 1.04
C VAL A 18 -5.62 8.07 1.37
N TYR A 19 -4.98 9.14 0.91
CA TYR A 19 -5.40 10.51 1.11
C TYR A 19 -5.72 11.17 -0.23
N ASP A 20 -6.68 12.09 -0.22
CA ASP A 20 -6.86 13.01 -1.34
C ASP A 20 -5.74 14.06 -1.39
N ILE A 21 -5.70 14.87 -2.46
CA ILE A 21 -4.69 15.93 -2.61
C ILE A 21 -4.79 17.04 -1.56
N SER A 22 -5.92 17.13 -0.85
CA SER A 22 -6.11 18.08 0.25
C SER A 22 -5.58 17.52 1.58
N GLY A 23 -5.08 16.28 1.60
CA GLY A 23 -4.55 15.60 2.78
C GLY A 23 -5.60 14.94 3.65
N ARG A 24 -6.85 14.81 3.18
CA ARG A 24 -7.91 14.09 3.91
C ARG A 24 -7.80 12.60 3.64
N LEU A 25 -7.85 11.79 4.70
CA LEU A 25 -7.93 10.34 4.61
C LEU A 25 -9.25 9.92 3.95
N VAL A 26 -9.16 9.18 2.85
CA VAL A 26 -10.31 8.73 2.04
C VAL A 26 -10.49 7.21 2.05
N ASP A 27 -9.42 6.45 2.30
CA ASP A 27 -9.48 4.99 2.38
C ASP A 27 -8.36 4.44 3.25
N VAL A 28 -8.58 3.26 3.83
CA VAL A 28 -7.60 2.48 4.60
C VAL A 28 -7.67 1.04 4.15
N VAL A 29 -6.57 0.54 3.60
CA VAL A 29 -6.45 -0.85 3.17
C VAL A 29 -5.64 -1.61 4.22
N GLU A 30 -6.32 -2.42 5.04
CA GLU A 30 -5.65 -3.32 5.99
C GLU A 30 -4.91 -4.42 5.23
N ILE A 31 -3.62 -4.61 5.56
CA ILE A 31 -2.83 -5.72 5.02
C ILE A 31 -2.92 -6.87 6.01
N SER A 32 -3.98 -7.67 5.88
CA SER A 32 -4.12 -8.90 6.65
C SER A 32 -3.18 -9.97 6.09
N GLY A 33 -2.07 -10.27 6.78
CA GLY A 33 -1.39 -11.55 6.59
C GLY A 33 -0.01 -11.56 5.93
N ILE A 34 0.87 -10.61 6.23
CA ILE A 34 2.31 -10.92 6.18
C ILE A 34 2.66 -11.47 7.57
N ASP A 35 2.50 -12.79 7.71
CA ASP A 35 2.87 -13.49 8.92
C ASP A 35 4.39 -13.29 9.11
N ASN A 36 4.79 -12.39 10.02
CA ASN A 36 6.19 -12.16 10.45
C ASN A 36 6.82 -13.41 11.12
N ARG A 37 6.26 -14.59 10.89
CA ARG A 37 6.63 -15.91 11.44
C ARG A 37 7.18 -16.88 10.40
N ALA A 38 7.53 -16.43 9.19
CA ALA A 38 8.50 -17.13 8.36
C ALA A 38 9.92 -16.68 8.79
N SER A 39 10.40 -17.19 9.93
CA SER A 39 11.27 -18.37 9.98
C SER A 39 12.73 -17.96 9.84
N ASP A 40 13.42 -17.86 10.98
CA ASP A 40 14.78 -18.34 11.32
C ASP A 40 15.80 -18.72 10.23
N THR A 41 15.71 -18.12 9.05
CA THR A 41 16.54 -18.44 7.89
C THR A 41 17.01 -17.13 7.31
N LYS A 42 18.33 -16.96 7.30
CA LYS A 42 19.04 -15.85 6.66
C LYS A 42 18.68 -15.78 5.17
N THR A 43 17.62 -15.06 4.84
CA THR A 43 17.29 -14.60 3.48
C THR A 43 16.84 -13.16 3.59
N SER A 44 17.77 -12.25 3.31
CA SER A 44 17.70 -10.81 3.51
C SER A 44 16.92 -10.08 2.42
N SER A 45 15.69 -10.51 2.15
CA SER A 45 14.82 -9.81 1.19
C SER A 45 13.36 -10.11 1.49
N TYR A 46 12.74 -9.30 2.35
CA TYR A 46 11.29 -9.25 2.52
C TYR A 46 10.61 -8.50 1.36
N GLU A 47 11.10 -8.70 0.13
CA GLU A 47 10.47 -8.16 -1.06
C GLU A 47 9.15 -8.90 -1.29
N GLY A 48 8.04 -8.18 -1.22
CA GLY A 48 6.72 -8.74 -1.52
C GLY A 48 5.88 -7.81 -2.38
N GLU A 49 4.85 -8.38 -3.00
CA GLU A 49 3.91 -7.65 -3.84
C GLU A 49 2.65 -7.30 -3.04
N LEU A 50 2.32 -6.01 -2.98
CA LEU A 50 1.06 -5.52 -2.43
C LEU A 50 0.14 -5.05 -3.56
N MET A 51 -1.08 -5.60 -3.58
CA MET A 51 -2.13 -5.21 -4.53
C MET A 51 -3.22 -4.42 -3.81
N LEU A 52 -3.38 -3.14 -4.16
CA LEU A 52 -4.40 -2.27 -3.59
C LEU A 52 -5.52 -2.07 -4.61
N ASP A 53 -6.75 -2.43 -4.26
CA ASP A 53 -7.93 -2.14 -5.08
C ASP A 53 -8.41 -0.71 -4.81
N LEU A 54 -8.14 0.19 -5.76
CA LEU A 54 -8.56 1.60 -5.70
C LEU A 54 -9.74 1.86 -6.65
N THR A 55 -10.51 0.81 -6.98
CA THR A 55 -11.61 0.90 -7.95
C THR A 55 -12.76 1.77 -7.43
N THR A 56 -12.94 1.89 -6.12
CA THR A 56 -13.97 2.73 -5.47
C THR A 56 -13.66 4.22 -5.50
N LEU A 57 -12.40 4.61 -5.70
CA LEU A 57 -11.99 6.02 -5.73
C LEU A 57 -12.39 6.69 -7.06
N SER A 58 -12.82 7.94 -6.99
CA SER A 58 -13.09 8.77 -8.17
C SER A 58 -11.81 9.11 -8.94
N ASP A 59 -11.96 9.70 -10.12
CA ASP A 59 -10.83 10.28 -10.85
C ASP A 59 -10.19 11.41 -10.04
N GLY A 60 -8.86 11.41 -9.98
CA GLY A 60 -8.13 12.38 -9.18
C GLY A 60 -6.71 11.98 -8.85
N LEU A 61 -6.02 12.89 -8.17
CA LEU A 61 -4.68 12.69 -7.64
C LEU A 61 -4.77 12.33 -6.15
N TYR A 62 -4.14 11.22 -5.79
CA TYR A 62 -4.14 10.67 -4.45
C TYR A 62 -2.72 10.50 -3.91
N ILE A 63 -2.60 10.55 -2.59
CA ILE A 63 -1.37 10.25 -1.85
C ILE A 63 -1.59 8.92 -1.15
N VAL A 64 -0.76 7.93 -1.45
CA VAL A 64 -0.82 6.59 -0.87
C VAL A 64 0.38 6.43 0.06
N ASN A 65 0.11 6.30 1.36
CA ASN A 65 1.11 6.02 2.38
C ASN A 65 1.10 4.53 2.69
N ILE A 66 2.20 3.85 2.42
CA ILE A 66 2.41 2.42 2.66
C ILE A 66 3.28 2.30 3.92
N GLY A 67 2.69 1.93 5.05
CA GLY A 67 3.34 2.01 6.35
C GLY A 67 3.74 3.45 6.73
N GLU A 68 4.72 3.60 7.62
CA GLU A 68 5.11 4.92 8.15
C GLU A 68 6.10 5.69 7.27
N SER A 69 6.78 5.02 6.33
CA SER A 69 7.98 5.57 5.66
C SER A 69 7.85 5.75 4.15
N ILE A 70 6.84 5.15 3.50
CA ILE A 70 6.74 5.13 2.04
C ILE A 70 5.51 5.92 1.61
N GLN A 71 5.73 6.94 0.78
CA GLN A 71 4.67 7.73 0.17
C GLN A 71 4.78 7.69 -1.35
N LYS A 72 3.65 7.49 -2.02
CA LYS A 72 3.53 7.54 -3.49
C LYS A 72 2.36 8.42 -3.89
N ARG A 73 2.51 9.11 -5.01
CA ARG A 73 1.43 9.86 -5.66
C ARG A 73 0.84 9.00 -6.77
N VAL A 74 -0.47 8.84 -6.78
CA VAL A 74 -1.19 8.00 -7.74
C VAL A 74 -2.25 8.85 -8.43
N LEU A 75 -2.16 8.94 -9.75
CA LEU A 75 -3.20 9.53 -10.57
C LEU A 75 -4.16 8.43 -11.02
N ILE A 76 -5.44 8.58 -10.70
CA ILE A 76 -6.51 7.71 -11.16
C ILE A 76 -7.30 8.46 -12.24
N CYS A 77 -7.41 7.85 -13.42
CA CYS A 77 -8.23 8.30 -14.54
C CYS A 77 -8.94 7.08 -15.13
N LYS A 78 -10.26 7.00 -15.01
CA LYS A 78 -11.08 5.83 -15.40
C LYS A 78 -11.99 6.11 -16.58
#